data_AF-A0A1E8U3D8-F1
#
_entry.id   AF-A0A1E8U3D8-F1
#
_cell.length_a   1.000
_cell.length_b   1.000
_cell.length_c   1.000
_cell.angle_alpha   90.00
_cell.angle_beta   90.00
_cell.angle_gamma   90.00
#
_symmetry.space_group_name_H-M   'P 1'
#
loop_
_entity.id
_entity.type
_entity.pdbx_description
1 polymer ?
#
loop_
_entity_poly.entity_id
_entity_poly.type
_entity_poly.pdbx_seq_one_letter_code
_entity_poly.pdbx_strand_id
1 'polypeptide(L)'
;EYGKDSVEYTKYFAGKMVESLVTELSHLGYNLLIEGTLRTIDVPKKTAQLLKSRGYEVQLAIIATKPELFYLSTLIRYEELYAINPNQARATPKEHHDFIVNHLVDNTRQLEELAIVERIQIYQRDRSCVYDSGENTTSAADVLQELLFGEWSQVEKEMLKTGEERLKDLTNRNGC
;
A
#
# COMPACT_ATOMS: atom_id res chain seq x y z
N GLU A 1 -19.91 -1.64 -21.39
CA GLU A 1 -19.74 -0.27 -21.93
C GLU A 1 -18.31 0.26 -21.80
N TYR A 2 -17.61 0.12 -20.66
CA TYR A 2 -16.26 0.70 -20.49
C TYR A 2 -15.10 -0.27 -20.21
N GLY A 3 -15.34 -1.58 -20.12
CA GLY A 3 -14.28 -2.59 -19.95
C GLY A 3 -13.28 -2.25 -18.83
N LYS A 4 -11.98 -2.29 -19.14
CA LYS A 4 -10.88 -1.99 -18.21
C LYS A 4 -10.81 -0.49 -17.83
N ASP A 5 -11.38 0.39 -18.64
CA ASP A 5 -11.37 1.86 -18.43
C ASP A 5 -12.48 2.32 -17.49
N SER A 6 -13.34 1.43 -17.01
CA SER A 6 -14.41 1.76 -16.06
C SER A 6 -13.91 2.47 -14.81
N VAL A 7 -12.64 2.24 -14.43
CA VAL A 7 -11.97 2.84 -13.27
C VAL A 7 -12.01 4.36 -13.33
N GLU A 8 -11.78 4.95 -14.50
CA GLU A 8 -11.75 6.40 -14.68
C GLU A 8 -13.12 7.03 -14.41
N TYR A 9 -14.19 6.28 -14.65
CA TYR A 9 -15.57 6.69 -14.42
C TYR A 9 -16.04 6.40 -12.98
N THR A 10 -15.53 5.33 -12.35
CA THR A 10 -15.97 4.93 -11.00
C THR A 10 -15.14 5.54 -9.87
N LYS A 11 -13.91 6.01 -10.14
CA LYS A 11 -12.99 6.50 -9.09
C LYS A 11 -13.57 7.68 -8.30
N TYR A 12 -14.33 8.57 -8.96
CA TYR A 12 -14.95 9.71 -8.29
C TYR A 12 -15.99 9.26 -7.25
N PHE A 13 -16.90 8.37 -7.66
CA PHE A 13 -17.91 7.81 -6.75
C PHE A 13 -17.27 7.03 -5.60
N ALA A 14 -16.29 6.16 -5.90
CA ALA A 14 -15.58 5.39 -4.89
C ALA A 14 -14.88 6.31 -3.87
N GLY A 15 -14.21 7.36 -4.34
CA GLY A 15 -13.59 8.37 -3.47
C GLY A 15 -14.61 9.08 -2.58
N LYS A 16 -15.75 9.51 -3.14
CA LYS A 16 -16.82 10.13 -2.36
C LYS A 16 -17.42 9.18 -1.32
N MET A 17 -17.56 7.90 -1.64
CA MET A 17 -18.04 6.90 -0.70
C MET A 17 -17.09 6.73 0.48
N VAL A 18 -15.77 6.66 0.23
CA VAL A 18 -14.75 6.61 1.29
C VAL A 18 -14.81 7.86 2.16
N GLU A 19 -14.86 9.06 1.56
CA GLU A 19 -14.99 10.32 2.30
C GLU A 19 -16.23 10.34 3.20
N SER A 20 -17.39 9.92 2.68
CA SER A 20 -18.64 9.86 3.45
C SER A 20 -18.56 8.84 4.59
N LEU A 21 -18.05 7.63 4.33
CA LEU A 21 -17.92 6.60 5.37
C LEU A 21 -16.94 7.00 6.47
N VAL A 22 -15.77 7.53 6.11
CA VAL A 22 -14.81 8.04 7.10
C VAL A 22 -15.44 9.16 7.92
N THR A 23 -16.20 10.07 7.28
CA THR A 23 -16.87 11.17 7.97
C THR A 23 -17.94 10.66 8.94
N GLU A 24 -18.85 9.78 8.53
CA GLU A 24 -19.92 9.34 9.42
C GLU A 24 -19.40 8.39 10.50
N LEU A 25 -18.56 7.42 10.16
CA LEU A 25 -18.08 6.42 11.12
C LEU A 25 -17.13 7.04 12.16
N SER A 26 -16.33 8.06 11.80
CA SER A 26 -15.52 8.76 12.80
C SER A 26 -16.33 9.74 13.65
N HIS A 27 -17.49 10.21 13.19
CA HIS A 27 -18.41 10.94 14.08
C HIS A 27 -19.03 10.01 15.12
N LEU A 28 -19.31 8.77 14.75
CA LEU A 28 -19.89 7.74 15.61
C LEU A 28 -18.90 7.06 16.58
N GLY A 29 -17.60 7.34 16.46
CA GLY A 29 -16.59 6.82 17.39
C GLY A 29 -16.10 5.38 17.10
N TYR A 30 -16.30 4.85 15.89
CA TYR A 30 -15.76 3.54 15.51
C TYR A 30 -14.25 3.56 15.33
N ASN A 31 -13.57 2.45 15.63
CA ASN A 31 -12.18 2.25 15.20
C ASN A 31 -12.13 2.04 13.67
N LEU A 32 -11.20 2.72 13.01
CA LEU A 32 -11.10 2.73 11.55
C LEU A 32 -9.74 2.23 11.08
N LEU A 33 -9.75 1.30 10.12
CA LEU A 33 -8.59 0.99 9.29
C LEU A 33 -8.86 1.52 7.89
N ILE A 34 -8.18 2.60 7.51
CA ILE A 34 -8.37 3.29 6.23
C ILE A 34 -7.22 2.90 5.29
N GLU A 35 -7.55 2.31 4.14
CA GLU A 35 -6.56 1.93 3.14
C GLU A 35 -6.01 3.16 2.40
N GLY A 36 -4.71 3.12 2.11
CA GLY A 36 -4.06 4.13 1.30
C GLY A 36 -2.68 3.69 0.86
N THR A 37 -2.24 4.22 -0.28
CA THR A 37 -0.94 3.87 -0.88
C THR A 37 0.17 4.87 -0.54
N LEU A 38 -0.13 5.90 0.26
CA LEU A 38 0.79 6.99 0.64
C LEU A 38 1.54 7.61 -0.56
N ARG A 39 0.87 7.73 -1.72
CA ARG A 39 1.43 8.32 -2.95
C ARG A 39 1.75 9.80 -2.79
N THR A 40 0.91 10.51 -2.03
CA THR A 40 1.12 11.90 -1.63
C THR A 40 0.80 12.05 -0.15
N ILE A 41 1.28 13.12 0.46
CA ILE A 41 0.99 13.44 1.87
C ILE A 41 -0.37 14.13 2.06
N ASP A 42 -0.96 14.71 1.02
CA ASP A 42 -2.13 15.59 1.14
C ASP A 42 -3.36 14.88 1.69
N VAL A 43 -3.67 13.69 1.17
CA VAL A 43 -4.85 12.92 1.59
C VAL A 43 -4.67 12.35 3.00
N PRO A 44 -3.55 11.69 3.35
CA PRO A 44 -3.29 11.27 4.72
C PRO A 44 -3.29 12.42 5.71
N LYS A 45 -2.68 13.56 5.37
CA LYS A 45 -2.65 14.75 6.23
C LYS A 45 -4.05 15.29 6.52
N LYS A 46 -4.88 15.49 5.50
CA LYS A 46 -6.27 15.95 5.67
C LYS A 46 -7.10 14.96 6.49
N THR A 47 -6.93 13.66 6.23
CA THR A 47 -7.65 12.59 6.95
C THR A 47 -7.25 12.55 8.42
N ALA A 48 -5.95 12.60 8.72
CA ALA A 48 -5.44 12.62 10.08
C ALA A 48 -5.92 13.86 10.85
N GLN A 49 -5.89 15.05 10.23
CA GLN A 49 -6.39 16.27 10.85
C GLN A 49 -7.90 16.20 11.17
N LEU A 50 -8.71 15.65 10.25
CA LEU A 50 -10.13 15.41 10.50
C LEU A 50 -10.33 14.47 11.71
N LEU A 51 -9.64 13.33 11.73
CA LEU A 51 -9.78 12.34 12.80
C LEU A 51 -9.31 12.89 14.15
N LYS A 52 -8.18 13.61 14.18
CA LYS A 52 -7.69 14.29 15.38
C LYS A 52 -8.68 15.31 15.94
N SER A 53 -9.34 16.08 15.08
CA SER A 53 -10.39 17.02 15.51
C SER A 53 -11.59 16.33 16.18
N ARG A 54 -11.71 15.01 16.01
CA ARG A 54 -12.74 14.15 16.60
C ARG A 54 -12.22 13.29 17.76
N GLY A 55 -11.01 13.57 18.25
CA GLY A 55 -10.44 12.89 19.41
C GLY A 55 -9.83 11.52 19.13
N TYR A 56 -9.58 11.19 17.85
CA TYR A 56 -8.90 9.95 17.49
C TYR A 56 -7.40 10.04 17.74
N GLU A 57 -6.83 8.93 18.21
CA GLU A 57 -5.42 8.61 18.01
C GLU A 57 -5.23 8.13 16.56
N VAL A 58 -4.35 8.79 15.81
CA VAL A 58 -4.12 8.49 14.40
C VAL A 58 -2.77 7.81 14.24
N GLN A 59 -2.79 6.60 13.68
CA GLN A 59 -1.60 5.79 13.47
C GLN A 59 -1.36 5.53 11.98
N LEU A 60 -0.11 5.28 11.61
CA LEU A 60 0.29 4.88 10.26
C LEU A 60 0.91 3.48 10.28
N ALA A 61 0.25 2.52 9.64
CA ALA A 61 0.79 1.17 9.44
C ALA A 61 1.22 0.99 7.97
N ILE A 62 2.50 0.67 7.75
CA ILE A 62 3.08 0.46 6.42
C ILE A 62 3.46 -1.01 6.26
N ILE A 63 3.14 -1.62 5.13
CA ILE A 63 3.70 -2.92 4.75
C ILE A 63 4.84 -2.67 3.76
N ALA A 64 6.05 -3.10 4.12
CA ALA A 64 7.27 -2.89 3.33
C ALA A 64 7.83 -4.22 2.78
N THR A 65 8.28 -4.19 1.53
CA THR A 65 8.90 -5.34 0.84
C THR A 65 9.69 -4.83 -0.36
N LYS A 66 10.66 -5.62 -0.86
CA LYS A 66 11.45 -5.25 -2.05
C LYS A 66 10.55 -4.83 -3.22
N PRO A 67 10.87 -3.73 -3.94
CA PRO A 67 10.10 -3.27 -5.11
C PRO A 67 9.83 -4.38 -6.14
N GLU A 68 10.80 -5.25 -6.38
CA GLU A 68 10.68 -6.37 -7.32
C GLU A 68 9.62 -7.37 -6.87
N LEU A 69 9.58 -7.71 -5.58
CA LEU A 69 8.56 -8.59 -4.99
C LEU A 69 7.19 -7.93 -5.01
N PHE A 70 7.13 -6.61 -4.76
CA PHE A 70 5.90 -5.83 -4.86
C PHE A 70 5.35 -5.90 -6.29
N TYR A 71 6.15 -5.55 -7.31
CA TYR A 71 5.72 -5.57 -8.70
C TYR A 71 5.32 -6.98 -9.16
N LEU A 72 6.14 -8.00 -8.87
CA LEU A 72 5.85 -9.39 -9.22
C LEU A 72 4.48 -9.85 -8.68
N SER A 73 4.15 -9.47 -7.45
CA SER A 73 2.86 -9.82 -6.84
C SER A 73 1.69 -9.13 -7.57
N THR A 74 1.88 -7.94 -8.14
CA THR A 74 0.84 -7.29 -8.96
C THR A 74 0.62 -7.99 -10.31
N LEU A 75 1.66 -8.58 -10.89
CA LEU A 75 1.58 -9.38 -12.13
C LEU A 75 0.86 -10.70 -11.86
N ILE A 76 1.24 -11.41 -10.80
CA ILE A 76 0.57 -12.66 -10.39
C ILE A 76 -0.92 -12.39 -10.13
N ARG A 77 -1.25 -11.34 -9.37
CA ARG A 77 -2.65 -10.97 -9.10
C ARG A 77 -3.42 -10.67 -10.39
N TYR A 78 -2.79 -10.05 -11.38
CA TYR A 78 -3.43 -9.82 -12.67
C TYR A 78 -3.78 -11.14 -13.37
N GLU A 79 -2.81 -12.06 -13.49
CA GLU A 79 -3.02 -13.34 -14.16
C GLU A 79 -4.03 -14.24 -13.45
N GLU A 80 -4.05 -14.22 -12.11
CA GLU A 80 -5.05 -14.95 -11.32
C GLU A 80 -6.46 -14.38 -11.55
N LEU A 81 -6.61 -13.06 -11.60
CA LEU A 81 -7.90 -12.42 -11.92
C LEU A 81 -8.28 -12.65 -13.38
N TYR A 82 -7.32 -12.70 -14.30
CA TYR A 82 -7.56 -12.98 -15.71
C TYR A 82 -8.12 -14.37 -15.92
N ALA A 83 -7.58 -15.37 -15.22
CA ALA A 83 -8.09 -16.74 -15.26
C ALA A 83 -9.55 -16.87 -14.77
N ILE A 84 -10.00 -15.97 -13.88
CA ILE A 84 -11.38 -15.95 -13.35
C ILE A 84 -12.31 -15.17 -14.29
N ASN A 85 -11.93 -13.94 -14.66
CA ASN A 85 -12.71 -13.07 -15.52
C ASN A 85 -11.82 -12.10 -16.31
N PRO A 86 -11.48 -12.41 -17.57
CA PRO A 86 -10.64 -11.56 -18.42
C PRO A 86 -11.13 -10.12 -18.57
N ASN A 87 -12.46 -9.91 -18.51
CA ASN A 87 -13.07 -8.59 -18.68
C ASN A 87 -12.93 -7.69 -17.45
N GLN A 88 -12.64 -8.26 -16.28
CA GLN A 88 -12.45 -7.52 -15.02
C GLN A 88 -10.98 -7.46 -14.58
N ALA A 89 -10.14 -8.34 -15.11
CA ALA A 89 -8.72 -8.36 -14.82
C ALA A 89 -8.04 -7.08 -15.31
N ARG A 90 -7.44 -6.35 -14.38
CA ARG A 90 -6.76 -5.07 -14.63
C ARG A 90 -5.34 -5.14 -14.10
N ALA A 91 -4.39 -4.92 -15.00
CA ALA A 91 -2.99 -4.80 -14.63
C ALA A 91 -2.79 -3.53 -13.81
N THR A 92 -1.81 -3.56 -12.91
CA THR A 92 -1.35 -2.33 -12.26
C THR A 92 -0.31 -1.71 -13.18
N PRO A 93 -0.50 -0.48 -13.68
CA PRO A 93 0.54 0.18 -14.48
C PRO A 93 1.83 0.27 -13.69
N LYS A 94 2.96 -0.11 -14.31
CA LYS A 94 4.27 -0.07 -13.65
C LYS A 94 4.62 1.35 -13.17
N GLU A 95 4.19 2.37 -13.90
CA GLU A 95 4.36 3.77 -13.52
C GLU A 95 3.75 4.10 -12.15
N HIS A 96 2.60 3.50 -11.79
CA HIS A 96 2.00 3.71 -10.47
C HIS A 96 2.78 3.01 -9.36
N HIS A 97 3.31 1.83 -9.64
CA HIS A 97 4.23 1.12 -8.74
C HIS A 97 5.49 1.94 -8.50
N ASP A 98 6.17 2.36 -9.58
CA ASP A 98 7.43 3.09 -9.54
C ASP A 98 7.25 4.45 -8.84
N PHE A 99 6.13 5.12 -9.09
CA PHE A 99 5.79 6.35 -8.38
C PHE A 99 5.70 6.14 -6.87
N ILE A 100 5.09 5.05 -6.38
CA ILE A 100 5.04 4.75 -4.94
C ILE A 100 6.45 4.49 -4.41
N VAL A 101 7.22 3.62 -5.05
CA VAL A 101 8.58 3.26 -4.62
C VAL A 101 9.47 4.50 -4.49
N ASN A 102 9.36 5.43 -5.43
CA ASN A 102 10.16 6.66 -5.44
C ASN A 102 9.76 7.69 -4.38
N HIS A 103 8.53 7.65 -3.86
CA HIS A 103 8.02 8.69 -2.94
C HIS A 103 7.70 8.16 -1.54
N LEU A 104 7.59 6.85 -1.33
CA LEU A 104 7.10 6.29 -0.07
C LEU A 104 8.01 6.66 1.11
N VAL A 105 9.33 6.60 0.93
CA VAL A 105 10.32 6.98 1.96
C VAL A 105 10.18 8.46 2.31
N ASP A 106 10.20 9.35 1.31
CA ASP A 106 10.13 10.79 1.52
C ASP A 106 8.78 11.25 2.09
N ASN A 107 7.68 10.63 1.67
CA ASN A 107 6.36 10.91 2.23
C ASN A 107 6.24 10.43 3.68
N THR A 108 6.85 9.28 4.02
CA THR A 108 6.90 8.79 5.40
C THR A 108 7.70 9.76 6.27
N ARG A 109 8.88 10.19 5.80
CA ARG A 109 9.72 11.17 6.51
C ARG A 109 8.98 12.49 6.76
N GLN A 110 8.28 13.01 5.74
CA GLN A 110 7.48 14.22 5.91
C GLN A 110 6.34 14.05 6.92
N LEU A 111 5.67 12.89 6.96
CA LEU A 111 4.62 12.64 7.95
C LEU A 111 5.18 12.52 9.38
N GLU A 112 6.37 11.94 9.53
CA GLU A 112 7.12 11.92 10.79
C GLU A 112 7.46 13.34 11.28
N GLU A 113 8.09 14.14 10.41
CA GLU A 113 8.52 15.50 10.75
C GLU A 113 7.36 16.44 11.08
N LEU A 114 6.21 16.26 10.43
CA LEU A 114 5.00 17.03 10.70
C LEU A 114 4.28 16.60 11.99
N ALA A 115 4.72 15.50 12.63
CA ALA A 115 4.10 14.92 13.83
C ALA A 115 2.57 14.74 13.68
N ILE A 116 2.12 14.40 12.46
CA ILE A 116 0.70 14.28 12.13
C ILE A 116 0.09 13.03 12.77
N VAL A 117 0.87 11.96 12.89
CA VAL A 117 0.46 10.67 13.44
C VAL A 117 1.18 10.40 14.77
N GLU A 118 0.49 9.77 15.71
CA GLU A 118 1.01 9.43 17.04
C GLU A 118 1.97 8.24 17.03
N ARG A 119 1.74 7.30 16.10
CA ARG A 119 2.50 6.04 16.03
C ARG A 119 2.66 5.61 14.59
N ILE A 120 3.88 5.19 14.23
CA ILE A 120 4.19 4.58 12.93
C ILE A 120 4.69 3.17 13.17
N GLN A 121 4.11 2.22 12.43
CA GLN A 121 4.49 0.82 12.47
C GLN A 121 4.82 0.34 11.07
N ILE A 122 5.89 -0.45 10.92
CA ILE A 122 6.26 -1.08 9.65
C ILE A 122 6.22 -2.59 9.82
N TYR A 123 5.50 -3.23 8.90
CA TYR A 123 5.26 -4.66 8.87
C TYR A 123 5.86 -5.30 7.62
N GLN A 124 6.27 -6.56 7.74
CA GLN A 124 6.61 -7.41 6.60
C GLN A 124 5.47 -8.41 6.29
N ARG A 125 5.58 -9.09 5.15
CA ARG A 125 4.54 -10.00 4.62
C ARG A 125 4.22 -11.19 5.54
N ASP A 126 5.15 -11.58 6.40
CA ASP A 126 4.96 -12.64 7.40
C ASP A 126 4.19 -12.18 8.65
N ARG A 127 3.79 -10.90 8.68
CA ARG A 127 3.11 -10.18 9.77
C ARG A 127 4.03 -9.77 10.92
N SER A 128 5.35 -9.91 10.76
CA SER A 128 6.30 -9.36 11.73
C SER A 128 6.21 -7.82 11.73
N CYS A 129 6.21 -7.24 12.92
CA CYS A 129 6.42 -5.81 13.12
C CYS A 129 7.93 -5.59 13.22
N VAL A 130 8.51 -4.93 12.22
CA VAL A 130 9.97 -4.69 12.15
C VAL A 130 10.35 -3.29 12.63
N TYR A 131 9.36 -2.43 12.85
CA TYR A 131 9.54 -1.10 13.42
C TYR A 131 8.25 -0.63 14.10
N ASP A 132 8.40 0.02 15.24
CA ASP A 132 7.33 0.69 15.96
C ASP A 132 7.88 1.98 16.60
N SER A 133 7.37 3.14 16.21
CA SER A 133 7.85 4.43 16.74
C SER A 133 7.56 4.64 18.24
N GLY A 134 6.69 3.82 18.84
CA GLY A 134 6.49 3.80 20.28
C GLY A 134 7.59 3.06 21.05
N GLU A 135 8.37 2.21 20.37
CA GLU A 135 9.44 1.39 20.95
C GLU A 135 10.83 1.75 20.39
N ASN A 136 10.89 2.29 19.19
CA ASN A 136 12.11 2.63 18.46
C ASN A 136 12.30 4.14 18.37
N THR A 137 13.57 4.58 18.45
CA THR A 137 13.93 6.00 18.34
C THR A 137 14.49 6.38 16.96
N THR A 138 14.70 5.41 16.08
CA THR A 138 15.15 5.65 14.69
C THR A 138 13.98 6.17 13.84
N SER A 139 14.26 6.84 12.72
CA SER A 139 13.23 7.24 11.76
C SER A 139 12.65 6.01 11.06
N ALA A 140 11.32 5.95 10.96
CA ALA A 140 10.59 4.98 10.16
C ALA A 140 10.99 5.06 8.68
N ALA A 141 11.22 6.27 8.16
CA ALA A 141 11.68 6.46 6.78
C ALA A 141 13.03 5.80 6.52
N ASP A 142 13.97 5.86 7.47
CA ASP A 142 15.29 5.22 7.31
C ASP A 142 15.19 3.69 7.37
N VAL A 143 14.33 3.16 8.25
CA VAL A 143 14.04 1.71 8.27
C VAL A 143 13.37 1.27 6.97
N LEU A 144 12.45 2.08 6.45
CA LEU A 144 11.79 1.82 5.18
C LEU A 144 12.77 1.84 4.00
N GLN A 145 13.72 2.78 3.99
CA GLN A 145 14.79 2.84 2.99
C GLN A 145 15.61 1.54 2.97
N GLU A 146 16.00 1.03 4.13
CA GLU A 146 16.75 -0.23 4.23
C GLU A 146 15.91 -1.44 3.80
N LEU A 147 14.65 -1.51 4.20
CA LEU A 147 13.76 -2.60 3.80
C LEU A 147 13.55 -2.64 2.28
N LEU A 148 13.35 -1.48 1.65
CA LEU A 148 13.12 -1.38 0.21
C LEU A 148 14.39 -1.60 -0.61
N PHE A 149 15.52 -1.03 -0.19
CA PHE A 149 16.71 -0.89 -1.04
C PHE A 149 18.00 -1.49 -0.47
N GLY A 150 17.96 -1.99 0.77
CA GLY A 150 19.07 -2.71 1.40
C GLY A 150 19.26 -4.12 0.84
N GLU A 151 20.10 -4.89 1.52
CA GLU A 151 20.42 -6.27 1.12
C GLU A 151 19.18 -7.17 1.09
N TRP A 152 19.24 -8.19 0.23
CA TRP A 152 18.19 -9.19 0.11
C TRP A 152 18.44 -10.34 1.09
N SER A 153 17.45 -10.61 1.93
CA SER A 153 17.40 -11.81 2.76
C SER A 153 17.24 -13.08 1.92
N GLN A 154 17.58 -14.23 2.50
CA GLN A 154 17.36 -15.52 1.85
C GLN A 154 15.86 -15.78 1.58
N VAL A 155 14.99 -15.36 2.50
CA VAL A 155 13.53 -15.47 2.35
C VAL A 155 13.05 -14.66 1.14
N GLU A 156 13.50 -13.42 0.99
CA GLU A 156 13.11 -12.59 -0.16
C GLU A 156 13.58 -13.19 -1.50
N LYS A 157 14.78 -13.76 -1.54
CA LYS A 157 15.31 -14.44 -2.74
C LYS A 157 14.47 -15.67 -3.11
N GLU A 158 14.07 -16.46 -2.12
CA GLU A 158 13.20 -17.63 -2.31
C GLU A 158 11.78 -17.24 -2.74
N MET A 159 11.25 -16.15 -2.17
CA MET A 159 9.97 -15.57 -2.57
C MET A 159 9.99 -15.08 -4.01
N LEU A 160 11.08 -14.45 -4.46
CA LEU A 160 11.23 -14.01 -5.84
C LEU A 160 11.19 -15.19 -6.79
N LYS A 161 12.03 -16.20 -6.54
CA LYS A 161 12.08 -17.43 -7.35
C LYS A 161 10.71 -18.11 -7.45
N THR A 162 10.04 -18.30 -6.31
CA THR A 162 8.72 -18.95 -6.26
C THR A 162 7.67 -18.12 -7.00
N GLY A 163 7.71 -16.80 -6.86
CA GLY A 163 6.81 -15.90 -7.55
C GLY A 163 7.03 -15.90 -9.08
N GLU A 164 8.27 -15.95 -9.55
CA GLU A 164 8.59 -16.03 -10.98
C GLU A 164 8.12 -17.35 -11.59
N GLU A 165 8.35 -18.47 -10.89
CA GLU A 165 7.83 -19.79 -11.29
C GLU A 165 6.31 -19.79 -11.36
N ARG A 166 5.64 -19.18 -10.37
CA ARG A 166 4.18 -19.05 -10.32
C ARG A 166 3.64 -18.17 -11.46
N LEU A 167 4.27 -17.03 -11.72
CA LEU A 167 3.88 -16.15 -12.81
C LEU A 167 4.00 -16.87 -14.15
N LYS A 168 5.12 -17.57 -14.38
CA LYS A 168 5.34 -18.36 -15.60
C LYS A 168 4.27 -19.43 -15.79
N ASP A 169 3.92 -20.17 -14.74
CA ASP A 169 2.84 -21.17 -14.79
C ASP A 169 1.49 -20.53 -15.17
N LEU A 170 1.15 -19.39 -14.57
CA LEU A 170 -0.10 -18.67 -14.86
C LEU A 170 -0.15 -18.13 -16.28
N THR A 171 0.91 -17.45 -16.74
CA THR A 171 1.00 -16.90 -18.10
C THR A 171 0.86 -18.01 -19.15
N ASN A 172 1.54 -19.16 -18.95
CA ASN A 172 1.42 -20.32 -19.84
C ASN A 172 -0.02 -20.88 -19.88
N ARG A 173 -0.72 -20.95 -18.75
CA ARG A 173 -2.10 -21.45 -18.68
C ARG A 173 -3.10 -20.51 -19.33
N ASN A 174 -2.87 -19.21 -19.21
CA ASN A 174 -3.76 -18.18 -19.74
C ASN A 174 -3.53 -17.90 -21.23
N GLY A 175 -2.50 -18.50 -21.84
CA GLY A 175 -2.17 -18.32 -23.26
C GLY A 175 -1.60 -16.93 -23.58
N CYS A 176 -0.97 -16.30 -22.59
CA CYS A 176 -0.26 -15.03 -22.71
C CYS A 176 1.19 -15.24 -23.14
#